data_AF-A0A969QQN0-F1
#
_entry.id   AF-A0A969QQN0-F1
#
_cell.length_a   1.000
_cell.length_b   1.000
_cell.length_c   1.000
_cell.angle_alpha   90.00
_cell.angle_beta   90.00
_cell.angle_gamma   90.00
#
_symmetry.space_group_name_H-M   'P 1'
#
loop_
_entity.id
_entity.type
_entity.pdbx_description
1 polymer ?
#
loop_
_entity_poly.entity_id
_entity_poly.type
_entity_poly.pdbx_seq_one_letter_code
_entity_poly.pdbx_strand_id
1 'polypeptide(L)'
;MTTSAINTHHSQPKQLTDSELKLTDIIKSLPSECFVQDARKAWFRVGLTVSMVSLGYIGLAIAPWYLLPLLWIFTGTALTGFFVIGHDCGHRSFS
;
A
#
# COMPACT_ATOMS: atom_id res chain seq x y z
N MET A 1 7.31 -25.74 60.94
CA MET A 1 7.45 -26.55 59.71
C MET A 1 6.02 -26.76 59.22
N THR A 2 5.54 -26.28 58.09
CA THR A 2 6.15 -26.19 56.76
C THR A 2 5.56 -25.01 55.97
N THR A 3 6.44 -24.39 55.21
CA THR A 3 6.28 -23.33 54.23
C THR A 3 5.27 -23.68 53.13
N SER A 4 4.55 -22.69 52.60
CA SER A 4 4.03 -22.75 51.23
C SER A 4 4.20 -21.39 50.59
N ALA A 5 5.31 -21.26 49.85
CA ALA A 5 5.62 -20.11 49.02
C ALA A 5 4.78 -20.19 47.74
N ILE A 6 3.93 -19.18 47.55
CA ILE A 6 3.19 -18.98 46.30
C ILE A 6 4.18 -18.41 45.28
N ASN A 7 4.63 -19.24 44.34
CA ASN A 7 5.40 -18.79 43.19
C ASN A 7 4.46 -18.15 42.16
N THR A 8 4.27 -16.83 42.24
CA THR A 8 3.69 -16.04 41.16
C THR A 8 4.70 -15.94 40.01
N HIS A 9 4.52 -16.78 38.98
CA HIS A 9 5.20 -16.61 37.70
C HIS A 9 4.67 -15.34 37.02
N HIS A 10 5.32 -14.21 37.28
CA HIS A 10 5.10 -12.98 36.54
C HIS A 10 5.71 -13.16 35.15
N SER A 11 4.89 -13.50 34.16
CA SER A 11 5.30 -13.51 32.76
C SER A 11 5.67 -12.09 32.36
N GLN A 12 6.97 -11.78 32.37
CA GLN A 12 7.48 -10.50 31.90
C GLN A 12 7.16 -10.33 30.40
N PRO A 13 6.68 -9.16 29.95
CA PRO A 13 6.52 -8.90 28.52
C PRO A 13 7.88 -8.98 27.85
N LYS A 14 7.99 -9.83 26.82
CA LYS A 14 9.23 -10.02 26.04
C LYS A 14 9.64 -8.68 25.43
N GLN A 15 10.65 -8.04 26.01
CA GLN A 15 11.32 -6.86 25.44
C GLN A 15 11.99 -7.29 24.13
N LEU A 16 11.36 -6.95 23.00
CA LEU A 16 11.89 -7.19 21.65
C LEU A 16 13.02 -6.20 21.40
N THR A 17 14.27 -6.67 21.42
CA THR A 17 15.40 -5.87 20.97
C THR A 17 15.37 -5.76 19.44
N ASP A 18 15.61 -4.57 18.89
CA ASP A 18 15.46 -4.28 17.44
C ASP A 18 16.29 -5.22 16.53
N SER A 19 17.35 -5.83 17.07
CA SER A 19 18.23 -6.77 16.36
C SER A 19 17.63 -8.17 16.15
N GLU A 20 16.52 -8.51 16.81
CA GLU A 20 15.85 -9.82 16.69
C GLU A 20 14.61 -9.79 15.78
N LEU A 21 14.11 -8.62 15.38
CA LEU A 21 12.92 -8.51 14.54
C LEU A 21 13.24 -8.90 13.10
N LYS A 22 12.77 -10.08 12.70
CA LYS A 22 12.85 -10.54 11.31
C LYS A 22 11.63 -10.10 10.54
N LEU A 23 11.80 -9.85 9.24
CA LEU A 23 10.69 -9.55 8.32
C LEU A 23 9.58 -10.63 8.37
N THR A 24 9.96 -11.88 8.64
CA THR A 24 9.01 -12.99 8.82
C THR A 24 8.05 -12.80 9.99
N ASP A 25 8.49 -12.15 11.07
CA ASP A 25 7.65 -11.93 12.26
C ASP A 25 6.65 -10.80 12.00
N ILE A 26 7.01 -9.83 11.15
CA ILE A 26 6.10 -8.79 10.66
C ILE A 26 5.07 -9.38 9.69
N ILE A 27 5.50 -10.24 8.75
CA ILE A 27 4.57 -10.90 7.80
C ILE A 27 3.54 -11.75 8.56
N LYS A 28 3.95 -12.44 9.64
CA LYS A 28 3.05 -13.25 10.48
C LYS A 28 2.04 -12.44 11.29
N SER A 29 2.32 -11.16 11.56
CA SER A 29 1.38 -10.30 12.30
C SER A 29 0.31 -9.69 11.37
N LEU A 30 0.51 -9.77 10.05
CA LEU A 30 -0.46 -9.27 9.08
C LEU A 30 -1.62 -10.27 8.88
N PRO A 31 -2.86 -9.77 8.75
CA PRO A 31 -4.02 -10.60 8.41
C PRO A 31 -3.82 -11.40 7.12
N SER A 32 -4.35 -12.62 7.05
CA SER A 32 -4.21 -13.49 5.86
C SER A 32 -4.85 -12.88 4.59
N GLU A 33 -5.87 -12.05 4.79
CA GLU A 33 -6.64 -11.33 3.78
C GLU A 33 -5.75 -10.33 2.99
N CYS A 34 -4.64 -9.87 3.58
CA CYS A 34 -3.68 -8.99 2.92
C CYS A 34 -2.98 -9.66 1.74
N PHE A 35 -2.84 -10.98 1.81
CA PHE A 35 -2.12 -11.80 0.83
C PHE A 35 -3.05 -12.39 -0.24
N VAL A 36 -4.37 -12.21 -0.09
CA VAL A 36 -5.36 -12.67 -1.07
C VAL A 36 -5.45 -11.65 -2.21
N GLN A 37 -5.10 -12.08 -3.42
CA GLN A 37 -5.19 -11.23 -4.60
C GLN A 37 -6.64 -11.09 -5.06
N ASP A 38 -7.14 -9.85 -5.12
CA ASP A 38 -8.46 -9.53 -5.67
C ASP A 38 -8.32 -8.95 -7.08
N ALA A 39 -8.53 -9.80 -8.09
CA ALA A 39 -8.49 -9.41 -9.49
C ALA A 39 -9.54 -8.36 -9.86
N ARG A 40 -10.73 -8.42 -9.27
CA ARG A 40 -11.82 -7.46 -9.57
C ARG A 40 -11.44 -6.07 -9.11
N LYS A 41 -10.92 -5.96 -7.88
CA LYS A 41 -10.42 -4.70 -7.32
C LYS A 41 -9.24 -4.16 -8.11
N ALA A 42 -8.34 -5.04 -8.56
CA ALA A 42 -7.21 -4.66 -9.41
C ALA A 42 -7.67 -4.06 -10.75
N TRP A 43 -8.54 -4.75 -11.49
CA TRP A 43 -9.07 -4.25 -12.76
C TRP A 43 -9.90 -2.98 -12.61
N PHE A 44 -10.67 -2.86 -11.53
CA PHE A 44 -11.40 -1.62 -11.22
C PHE A 44 -10.42 -0.44 -11.03
N ARG A 45 -9.31 -0.64 -10.31
CA ARG A 45 -8.28 0.39 -10.14
C ARG A 45 -7.62 0.76 -11.47
N VAL A 46 -7.33 -0.22 -12.33
CA VAL A 46 -6.81 0.05 -13.68
C VAL A 46 -7.80 0.89 -14.49
N GLY A 47 -9.07 0.50 -14.52
CA GLY A 47 -10.13 1.25 -15.20
C GLY A 47 -10.27 2.67 -14.66
N LEU A 48 -10.20 2.84 -13.34
CA LEU A 48 -10.23 4.15 -12.70
C LEU A 48 -9.05 5.02 -13.14
N THR A 49 -7.82 4.49 -13.13
CA THR A 49 -6.62 5.22 -13.58
C THR A 49 -6.73 5.64 -15.04
N VAL A 50 -7.12 4.72 -15.93
CA VAL A 50 -7.33 5.00 -17.36
C VAL A 50 -8.38 6.10 -17.54
N SER A 51 -9.48 6.04 -16.79
CA SER A 51 -10.55 7.04 -16.86
C SER A 51 -10.10 8.41 -16.37
N MET A 52 -9.35 8.48 -15.26
CA MET A 52 -8.83 9.75 -14.72
C MET A 52 -7.81 10.40 -15.67
N VAL A 53 -6.89 9.61 -16.24
CA VAL A 53 -5.93 10.11 -17.24
C VAL A 53 -6.66 10.63 -18.48
N SER A 54 -7.65 9.89 -18.98
CA SER A 54 -8.46 10.31 -20.13
C SER A 54 -9.19 11.62 -19.84
N LEU A 55 -9.80 11.75 -18.67
CA LEU A 55 -10.47 12.98 -18.23
C LEU A 55 -9.48 14.16 -18.15
N GLY A 56 -8.27 13.92 -17.64
CA GLY A 56 -7.21 14.92 -17.56
C GLY A 56 -6.81 15.46 -18.93
N TYR A 57 -6.56 14.57 -19.91
CA TYR A 57 -6.23 14.96 -21.28
C TYR A 57 -7.39 15.66 -21.99
N ILE A 58 -8.63 15.19 -21.83
CA ILE A 58 -9.81 15.86 -22.39
C ILE A 58 -9.92 17.27 -21.81
N GLY A 59 -9.78 17.41 -20.49
CA GLY A 59 -9.77 18.70 -19.81
C GLY A 59 -8.69 19.62 -20.36
N LEU A 60 -7.47 19.12 -20.54
CA LEU A 60 -6.35 19.90 -21.08
C LEU A 60 -6.59 20.39 -22.52
N ALA A 61 -7.37 19.64 -23.30
CA ALA A 61 -7.68 19.99 -24.69
C ALA A 61 -8.74 21.09 -24.83
N ILE A 62 -9.68 21.19 -23.90
CA ILE A 62 -10.85 22.09 -24.03
C ILE A 62 -10.88 23.23 -23.01
N ALA A 63 -10.09 23.15 -21.94
CA ALA A 63 -10.19 24.10 -20.85
C ALA A 63 -9.56 25.47 -21.18
N PRO A 64 -10.13 26.56 -20.65
CA PRO A 64 -9.53 27.89 -20.74
C PRO A 64 -8.21 27.96 -19.97
N TRP A 65 -7.34 28.89 -20.35
CA TRP A 65 -5.95 28.98 -19.89
C TRP A 65 -5.79 29.00 -18.36
N TYR A 66 -6.72 29.62 -17.63
CA TYR A 66 -6.65 29.76 -16.17
C TYR A 66 -6.95 28.46 -15.41
N LEU A 67 -7.56 27.45 -16.05
CA LEU A 67 -7.75 26.12 -15.45
C LEU A 67 -6.58 25.17 -15.75
N LEU A 68 -5.69 25.52 -16.68
CA LEU A 68 -4.56 24.67 -17.05
C LEU A 68 -3.63 24.33 -15.88
N PRO A 69 -3.27 25.25 -14.96
CA PRO A 69 -2.43 24.91 -13.81
C PRO A 69 -3.02 23.80 -12.94
N LEU A 70 -4.34 23.84 -12.71
CA LEU A 70 -5.04 22.81 -11.96
C LEU A 70 -5.05 21.48 -12.72
N LEU A 71 -5.30 21.54 -14.03
CA LEU A 71 -5.32 20.36 -14.90
C LEU A 71 -3.94 19.72 -15.08
N TRP A 72 -2.85 20.50 -15.04
CA TRP A 72 -1.50 19.95 -15.04
C TRP A 72 -1.23 19.11 -13.80
N ILE A 73 -1.60 19.64 -12.63
CA ILE A 73 -1.47 18.90 -11.37
C ILE A 73 -2.34 17.64 -11.42
N PHE A 74 -3.60 17.77 -11.79
CA PHE A 74 -4.53 16.64 -11.89
C PHE A 74 -4.03 15.55 -12.87
N THR A 75 -3.68 15.94 -14.10
CA THR A 75 -3.24 15.00 -15.15
C THR A 75 -1.90 14.37 -14.78
N GLY A 76 -0.97 15.16 -14.23
CA GLY A 76 0.30 14.67 -13.73
C GLY A 76 0.11 13.63 -12.64
N THR A 77 -0.74 13.89 -11.65
CA THR A 77 -1.08 12.92 -10.59
C THR A 77 -1.78 11.68 -11.15
N ALA A 78 -2.67 11.81 -12.13
CA ALA A 78 -3.32 10.64 -12.74
C ALA A 78 -2.29 9.73 -13.45
N LEU A 79 -1.29 10.32 -14.12
CA LEU A 79 -0.25 9.59 -14.84
C LEU A 79 0.75 8.86 -13.93
N THR A 80 0.93 9.28 -12.67
CA THR A 80 1.82 8.55 -11.73
C THR A 80 1.36 7.11 -11.51
N GLY A 81 0.05 6.85 -11.58
CA GLY A 81 -0.50 5.49 -11.48
C GLY A 81 0.07 4.55 -12.56
N PHE A 82 0.21 5.02 -13.79
CA PHE A 82 0.83 4.23 -14.86
C PHE A 82 2.33 4.07 -14.67
N PHE A 83 3.01 5.11 -14.18
CA PHE A 83 4.43 5.03 -13.86
C PHE A 83 4.70 3.94 -12.82
N VAL A 84 3.93 3.90 -11.73
CA VAL A 84 4.09 2.90 -10.65
C VAL A 84 3.85 1.49 -11.19
N ILE A 85 2.79 1.28 -11.96
CA ILE A 85 2.51 -0.04 -12.57
C ILE A 85 3.68 -0.47 -13.47
N GLY A 86 4.18 0.43 -14.32
CA GLY A 86 5.31 0.14 -15.22
C GLY A 86 6.61 -0.15 -14.46
N HIS A 87 6.92 0.66 -13.44
CA HIS A 87 8.08 0.48 -12.56
C HIS A 87 8.03 -0.88 -11.87
N ASP A 88 6.92 -1.22 -11.24
CA ASP A 88 6.77 -2.48 -10.50
C ASP A 88 6.77 -3.71 -11.42
N CYS A 89 6.24 -3.57 -12.65
CA CYS A 89 6.40 -4.57 -13.71
C CYS A 89 7.87 -4.78 -14.08
N GLY A 90 8.65 -3.70 -14.19
CA GLY A 90 10.08 -3.76 -14.48
C GLY A 90 10.89 -4.47 -13.38
N HIS A 91 10.49 -4.31 -12.13
CA HIS A 91 11.07 -4.99 -10.98
C HIS A 91 10.59 -6.44 -10.79
N ARG A 92 9.71 -6.95 -11.66
CA ARG A 92 9.08 -8.28 -11.57
C ARG A 92 8.32 -8.50 -10.27
N SER A 93 7.74 -7.44 -9.71
CA SER A 93 6.96 -7.50 -8.46
C SER A 93 5.59 -8.17 -8.65
N PHE A 94 5.15 -8.36 -9.90
CA PHE A 94 3.94 -9.09 -10.25
C PHE A 94 4.30 -10.50 -10.75
N SER A 95 4.53 -11.43 -9.81
CA SER A 95 4.65 -12.88 -10.09
C SER A 95 3.83 -13.68 -9.09
#